data_AF-A0A3B0Z756-F1
#
_entry.id   AF-A0A3B0Z756-F1
#
_cell.length_a   1.000
_cell.length_b   1.000
_cell.length_c   1.000
_cell.angle_alpha   90.00
_cell.angle_beta   90.00
_cell.angle_gamma   90.00
#
_symmetry.space_group_name_H-M   'P 1'
#
loop_
_entity.id
_entity.type
_entity.pdbx_description
1 polymer ?
#
loop_
_entity_poly.entity_id
_entity_poly.type
_entity_poly.pdbx_seq_one_letter_code
_entity_poly.pdbx_strand_id
1 'polypeptide(L)'
;MILEFNINNPPPVLTEIEDALKQVIKDRALLRRKNIRFLIYVLLVVAAYATFMLTVTIPILEDPAALPDFVATVAYCTPYLTFFIFIVSNNLHTKVIERPRKILDTAIPAFKAASKKRIAEIRDCGRRYLEVANYQQRVSSIGRPMMHGETEMLFQWVEKRMQKEAGLSNGFSI
;
A
#
# COMPACT_ATOMS: atom_id res chain seq x y z
N MET A 1 11.47 10.82 0.04
CA MET A 1 11.27 10.86 1.51
C MET A 1 9.83 11.28 1.70
N ILE A 2 8.98 10.43 2.27
CA ILE A 2 7.57 10.78 2.56
C ILE A 2 7.64 11.80 3.70
N LEU A 3 6.99 12.95 3.56
CA LEU A 3 6.92 13.96 4.61
C LEU A 3 6.36 13.31 5.89
N GLU A 4 7.22 13.08 6.87
CA GLU A 4 6.82 12.52 8.15
C GLU A 4 6.13 13.60 8.97
N PHE A 5 4.87 13.36 9.30
CA PHE A 5 4.12 14.29 10.13
C PHE A 5 4.68 14.26 11.56
N ASN A 6 5.14 15.42 12.03
CA ASN A 6 5.47 15.65 13.42
C ASN A 6 4.91 17.00 13.85
N ILE A 7 4.02 16.98 14.84
CA ILE A 7 3.34 18.18 15.34
C ILE A 7 4.30 19.22 15.92
N ASN A 8 5.52 18.82 16.30
CA ASN A 8 6.54 19.71 16.86
C ASN A 8 7.48 20.29 15.80
N ASN A 9 7.56 19.67 14.62
CA ASN A 9 8.40 20.15 13.53
C ASN A 9 7.73 21.32 12.81
N PRO A 10 8.53 22.17 12.11
CA PRO A 10 7.96 23.16 11.21
C PRO A 10 7.13 22.45 10.13
N PRO A 11 5.92 22.97 9.81
CA PRO A 11 5.14 22.42 8.72
C PRO A 11 5.88 22.62 7.39
N PRO A 12 5.78 21.66 6.45
CA PRO A 12 6.49 21.75 5.18
C PRO A 12 6.01 22.94 4.35
N VAL A 13 6.91 23.56 3.60
CA VAL A 13 6.55 24.66 2.69
C VAL A 13 5.92 24.15 1.40
N LEU A 14 5.30 25.03 0.63
CA LEU A 14 4.55 24.64 -0.59
C LEU A 14 5.45 23.90 -1.61
N THR A 15 6.69 24.34 -1.78
CA THR A 15 7.67 23.71 -2.68
C THR A 15 8.00 22.27 -2.27
N GLU A 16 8.18 22.02 -0.98
CA GLU A 16 8.44 20.67 -0.45
C GLU A 16 7.24 19.73 -0.65
N ILE A 17 6.02 20.25 -0.51
CA ILE A 17 4.78 19.50 -0.77
C ILE A 17 4.67 19.16 -2.25
N GLU A 18 4.95 20.13 -3.14
CA GLU A 18 4.93 19.91 -4.58
C GLU A 18 5.98 18.90 -5.03
N ASP A 19 7.20 18.96 -4.49
CA ASP A 19 8.26 18.02 -4.82
C ASP A 19 7.98 16.61 -4.28
N ALA A 20 7.41 16.51 -3.08
CA ALA A 20 6.92 15.24 -2.54
C ALA A 20 5.79 14.67 -3.41
N LEU A 21 4.85 15.50 -3.86
CA LEU A 21 3.78 15.09 -4.77
C LEU A 21 4.34 14.60 -6.12
N LYS A 22 5.31 15.31 -6.71
CA LYS A 22 5.99 14.89 -7.94
C LYS A 22 6.68 13.53 -7.75
N GLN A 23 7.33 13.31 -6.59
CA GLN A 23 7.94 12.03 -6.26
C GLN A 23 6.91 10.91 -6.18
N VAL A 24 5.79 11.12 -5.49
CA VAL A 24 4.68 10.14 -5.37
C VAL A 24 4.06 9.82 -6.73
N ILE A 25 3.89 10.82 -7.60
CA ILE A 25 3.40 10.61 -8.97
C ILE A 25 4.41 9.78 -9.80
N LYS A 26 5.71 10.09 -9.68
CA LYS A 26 6.77 9.31 -10.33
C LYS A 26 6.79 7.87 -9.85
N ASP A 27 6.65 7.64 -8.54
CA ASP A 27 6.61 6.31 -7.94
C ASP A 27 5.38 5.52 -8.41
N ARG A 28 4.23 6.18 -8.56
CA ARG A 28 3.03 5.57 -9.16
C ARG A 28 3.25 5.15 -10.60
N ALA A 29 3.92 5.97 -11.40
CA ALA A 29 4.27 5.62 -12.78
C ALA A 29 5.25 4.44 -12.84
N LEU A 30 6.25 4.41 -11.96
CA LEU A 30 7.19 3.28 -11.83
C LEU A 30 6.47 2.00 -11.39
N LEU A 31 5.54 2.09 -10.45
CA LEU A 31 4.75 0.95 -9.99
C LEU A 31 3.87 0.40 -11.13
N ARG A 32 3.27 1.26 -11.96
CA ARG A 32 2.52 0.82 -13.15
C ARG A 32 3.40 0.04 -14.11
N ARG A 33 4.64 0.49 -14.36
CA ARG A 33 5.61 -0.25 -15.19
C ARG A 33 5.97 -1.60 -14.58
N LYS A 34 6.19 -1.66 -13.25
CA LYS A 34 6.45 -2.91 -12.54
C LYS A 34 5.28 -3.88 -12.64
N ASN A 35 4.05 -3.39 -12.52
CA ASN A 35 2.83 -4.20 -12.66
C ASN A 35 2.72 -4.83 -14.05
N ILE A 36 2.97 -4.04 -15.11
CA ILE A 36 2.96 -4.56 -16.49
C ILE A 36 4.01 -5.67 -16.67
N ARG A 37 5.25 -5.43 -16.18
CA ARG A 37 6.30 -6.46 -16.23
C ARG A 37 5.91 -7.72 -15.48
N PHE A 38 5.34 -7.58 -14.28
CA PHE A 38 4.86 -8.70 -13.48
C PHE A 38 3.79 -9.51 -14.24
N LEU A 39 2.81 -8.83 -14.84
CA LEU A 39 1.78 -9.47 -15.65
C LEU A 39 2.36 -10.22 -16.85
N ILE A 40 3.35 -9.64 -17.54
CA ILE A 40 4.06 -10.34 -18.62
C ILE A 40 4.74 -11.62 -18.11
N TYR A 41 5.44 -11.56 -16.97
CA TYR A 41 6.08 -12.74 -16.38
C TYR A 41 5.06 -13.82 -16.00
N VAL A 42 3.94 -13.44 -15.38
CA VAL A 42 2.87 -14.39 -15.03
C VAL A 42 2.30 -15.04 -16.28
N LEU A 43 2.03 -14.26 -17.34
CA LEU A 43 1.55 -14.81 -18.61
C LEU A 43 2.55 -15.78 -19.24
N LEU A 44 3.85 -15.48 -19.18
CA LEU A 44 4.89 -16.38 -19.69
C LEU A 44 4.96 -17.69 -18.89
N VAL A 45 4.86 -17.62 -17.56
CA VAL A 45 4.84 -18.82 -16.70
C VAL A 45 3.60 -19.66 -16.98
N VAL A 46 2.43 -19.04 -17.12
CA VAL A 46 1.18 -19.74 -17.45
C VAL A 46 1.25 -20.35 -18.85
N ALA A 47 1.80 -19.64 -19.84
CA ALA A 47 1.99 -20.17 -21.19
C ALA A 47 2.94 -21.36 -21.19
N ALA A 48 4.10 -21.25 -20.53
CA ALA A 48 5.05 -22.36 -20.41
C ALA A 48 4.43 -23.56 -19.68
N TYR A 49 3.65 -23.31 -18.63
CA TYR A 49 2.91 -24.35 -17.91
C TYR A 49 1.87 -25.02 -18.80
N ALA A 50 1.07 -24.26 -19.55
CA ALA A 50 0.10 -24.80 -20.49
C ALA A 50 0.77 -25.63 -21.59
N THR A 51 1.88 -25.14 -22.16
CA THR A 51 2.67 -25.90 -23.13
C THR A 51 3.20 -27.19 -22.54
N PHE A 52 3.74 -27.18 -21.31
CA PHE A 52 4.19 -28.38 -20.62
C PHE A 52 3.04 -29.38 -20.42
N MET A 53 1.88 -28.90 -19.97
CA MET A 53 0.69 -29.74 -19.77
C MET A 53 0.23 -30.39 -21.07
N LEU A 54 0.20 -29.65 -22.18
CA LEU A 54 -0.25 -30.14 -23.48
C LEU A 54 0.76 -31.06 -24.19
N THR A 55 2.05 -30.82 -24.02
CA THR A 55 3.11 -31.55 -24.76
C THR A 55 3.74 -32.70 -23.99
N VAL A 56 3.61 -32.71 -22.66
CA VAL A 56 4.25 -33.70 -21.79
C VAL A 56 3.19 -34.39 -20.94
N THR A 57 2.49 -33.65 -20.05
CA THR A 57 1.59 -34.24 -19.05
C THR A 57 0.43 -35.01 -19.67
N ILE A 58 -0.36 -34.39 -20.55
CA ILE A 58 -1.53 -35.03 -21.17
C ILE A 58 -1.11 -36.26 -22.00
N PRO A 59 -0.12 -36.17 -22.91
CA PRO A 59 0.34 -37.34 -23.66
C PRO A 59 0.80 -38.51 -22.78
N ILE A 60 1.51 -38.25 -21.67
CA ILE A 60 1.95 -39.31 -20.74
C ILE A 60 0.76 -39.96 -20.02
N LEU A 61 -0.27 -39.17 -19.67
CA LEU A 61 -1.46 -39.69 -19.00
C LEU A 61 -2.37 -40.49 -19.94
N GLU A 62 -2.36 -40.18 -21.24
CA GLU A 62 -3.15 -40.85 -22.27
C GLU A 62 -2.44 -42.08 -22.87
N ASP A 63 -1.12 -42.21 -22.70
CA ASP A 63 -0.34 -43.32 -23.25
C ASP A 63 -0.56 -44.63 -22.45
N PRO A 64 -1.19 -45.65 -23.06
CA PRO A 64 -1.42 -46.94 -22.39
C PRO A 64 -0.13 -47.75 -22.19
N ALA A 65 0.98 -47.37 -22.82
CA ALA A 65 2.30 -48.02 -22.66
C ALA A 65 3.16 -47.34 -21.58
N ALA A 66 2.71 -46.24 -20.99
CA ALA A 66 3.46 -45.53 -19.96
C ALA A 66 3.56 -46.35 -18.66
N LEU A 67 4.70 -46.24 -17.96
CA LEU A 67 4.91 -46.91 -16.68
C LEU A 67 3.90 -46.39 -15.64
N PRO A 68 3.14 -47.27 -14.95
CA PRO A 68 2.10 -46.86 -14.00
C PRO A 68 2.60 -45.93 -12.88
N ASP A 69 3.80 -46.17 -12.37
CA ASP A 69 4.42 -45.35 -11.30
C ASP A 69 4.74 -43.93 -11.79
N PHE A 70 5.08 -43.79 -13.07
CA PHE A 70 5.39 -42.51 -13.68
C PHE A 70 4.10 -41.69 -13.90
N VAL A 71 3.04 -42.33 -14.39
CA VAL A 71 1.69 -41.75 -14.53
C VAL A 71 1.15 -41.28 -13.18
N ALA A 72 1.27 -42.10 -12.14
CA ALA A 72 0.84 -41.76 -10.78
C ALA A 72 1.62 -40.56 -10.20
N THR A 73 2.94 -40.50 -10.43
CA THR A 73 3.78 -39.38 -9.99
C THR A 73 3.35 -38.08 -10.66
N VAL A 74 3.13 -38.10 -11.98
CA VAL A 74 2.69 -36.93 -12.74
C VAL A 74 1.31 -36.46 -12.28
N ALA A 75 0.36 -37.37 -12.13
CA ALA A 75 -0.99 -37.06 -11.66
C ALA A 75 -0.99 -36.44 -10.25
N TYR A 76 -0.13 -36.94 -9.36
CA TYR A 76 -0.05 -36.44 -7.98
C TYR A 76 0.68 -35.09 -7.88
N CYS A 77 1.79 -34.90 -8.60
CA CYS A 77 2.60 -33.67 -8.50
C CYS A 77 1.98 -32.45 -9.20
N THR A 78 1.20 -32.67 -10.27
CA THR A 78 0.66 -31.58 -11.10
C THR A 78 -0.26 -30.60 -10.34
N PRO A 79 -1.20 -31.04 -9.49
CA PRO A 79 -1.99 -30.14 -8.64
C PRO A 79 -1.14 -29.30 -7.68
N TYR A 80 -0.11 -29.88 -7.06
CA TYR A 80 0.76 -29.15 -6.15
C TYR A 80 1.60 -28.11 -6.86
N LEU A 81 2.11 -28.43 -8.06
CA LEU A 81 2.85 -27.46 -8.88
C LEU A 81 1.95 -26.28 -9.28
N THR A 82 0.71 -26.57 -9.69
CA THR A 82 -0.31 -25.54 -10.00
C THR A 82 -0.56 -24.63 -8.79
N PHE A 83 -0.78 -25.24 -7.64
CA PHE A 83 -1.06 -24.53 -6.39
C PHE A 83 0.13 -23.66 -5.95
N PHE A 84 1.35 -24.18 -6.07
CA PHE A 84 2.58 -23.46 -5.76
C PHE A 84 2.75 -22.22 -6.67
N ILE A 85 2.59 -22.38 -7.98
CA ILE A 85 2.66 -21.27 -8.95
C ILE A 85 1.63 -20.19 -8.59
N PHE A 86 0.40 -20.59 -8.27
CA PHE A 86 -0.68 -19.67 -7.93
C PHE A 86 -0.43 -18.91 -6.62
N ILE A 87 -0.05 -19.61 -5.54
CA ILE A 87 0.22 -18.98 -4.24
C ILE A 87 1.41 -18.04 -4.30
N VAL A 88 2.52 -18.49 -4.90
CA VAL A 88 3.74 -17.68 -4.99
C VAL A 88 3.48 -16.43 -5.82
N SER A 89 2.80 -16.57 -6.96
CA SER A 89 2.44 -15.44 -7.82
C SER A 89 1.52 -14.45 -7.11
N ASN A 90 0.46 -14.92 -6.44
CA ASN A 90 -0.46 -14.04 -5.73
C ASN A 90 0.20 -13.32 -4.54
N ASN A 91 0.97 -14.05 -3.72
CA ASN A 91 1.69 -13.43 -2.60
C ASN A 91 2.69 -12.37 -3.09
N LEU A 92 3.41 -12.66 -4.17
CA LEU A 92 4.36 -11.73 -4.76
C LEU A 92 3.64 -10.51 -5.34
N HIS A 93 2.51 -10.69 -6.03
CA HIS A 93 1.68 -9.60 -6.55
C HIS A 93 1.15 -8.71 -5.42
N THR A 94 0.56 -9.29 -4.38
CA THR A 94 0.03 -8.53 -3.25
C THR A 94 1.13 -7.73 -2.54
N LYS A 95 2.30 -8.33 -2.32
CA LYS A 95 3.41 -7.67 -1.63
C LYS A 95 4.05 -6.56 -2.47
N VAL A 96 4.27 -6.80 -3.76
CA VAL A 96 5.08 -5.91 -4.62
C VAL A 96 4.24 -4.88 -5.37
N ILE A 97 2.97 -5.19 -5.65
CA ILE A 97 2.08 -4.34 -6.45
C ILE A 97 0.93 -3.77 -5.61
N GLU A 98 0.11 -4.62 -4.99
CA GLU A 98 -1.13 -4.15 -4.36
C GLU A 98 -0.88 -3.29 -3.13
N ARG A 99 0.02 -3.72 -2.23
CA ARG A 99 0.35 -2.95 -1.02
C ARG A 99 0.92 -1.58 -1.37
N PRO A 100 1.97 -1.45 -2.22
CA PRO A 100 2.47 -0.13 -2.63
C PRO A 100 1.43 0.70 -3.36
N ARG A 101 0.56 0.07 -4.18
CA ARG A 101 -0.51 0.77 -4.89
C ARG A 101 -1.50 1.41 -3.91
N LYS A 102 -1.97 0.64 -2.91
CA LYS A 102 -2.88 1.14 -1.88
C LYS A 102 -2.24 2.32 -1.13
N ILE A 103 -0.97 2.21 -0.75
CA ILE A 103 -0.23 3.30 -0.09
C ILE A 103 -0.21 4.56 -0.97
N LEU A 104 0.17 4.43 -2.25
CA LEU A 104 0.23 5.58 -3.16
C LEU A 104 -1.15 6.19 -3.45
N ASP A 105 -2.19 5.35 -3.58
CA ASP A 105 -3.57 5.80 -3.79
C ASP A 105 -4.09 6.56 -2.55
N THR A 106 -3.62 6.26 -1.33
CA THR A 106 -3.89 7.06 -0.13
C THR A 106 -3.02 8.31 0.01
N ALA A 107 -1.79 8.28 -0.51
CA ALA A 107 -0.85 9.39 -0.39
C ALA A 107 -1.24 10.59 -1.27
N ILE A 108 -1.70 10.36 -2.51
CA ILE A 108 -2.10 11.44 -3.43
C ILE A 108 -3.20 12.35 -2.87
N PRO A 109 -4.34 11.84 -2.36
CA PRO A 109 -5.36 12.70 -1.78
C PRO A 109 -4.88 13.40 -0.51
N ALA A 110 -3.87 12.88 0.19
CA ALA A 110 -3.29 13.52 1.37
C ALA A 110 -2.62 14.87 1.05
N PHE A 111 -2.12 15.07 -0.16
CA PHE A 111 -1.54 16.34 -0.63
C PHE A 111 -2.58 17.37 -1.11
N LYS A 112 -3.86 17.02 -1.18
CA LYS A 112 -4.91 17.99 -1.52
C LYS A 112 -5.19 18.90 -0.33
N ALA A 113 -5.60 20.13 -0.60
CA ALA A 113 -6.08 21.03 0.45
C ALA A 113 -7.25 20.38 1.22
N ALA A 114 -7.23 20.51 2.55
CA ALA A 114 -8.29 20.02 3.40
C ALA A 114 -9.60 20.78 3.14
N SER A 115 -10.74 20.10 3.30
CA SER A 115 -12.05 20.75 3.16
C SER A 115 -12.30 21.74 4.29
N LYS A 116 -13.09 22.78 4.03
CA LYS A 116 -13.48 23.78 5.05
C LYS A 116 -14.09 23.14 6.30
N LYS A 117 -14.91 22.09 6.11
CA LYS A 117 -15.51 21.31 7.21
C LYS A 117 -14.44 20.69 8.11
N ARG A 118 -13.46 20.01 7.52
CA ARG A 118 -12.40 19.33 8.27
C ARG A 118 -11.45 20.29 8.97
N ILE A 119 -11.19 21.44 8.35
CA ILE A 119 -10.44 22.55 8.97
C ILE A 119 -11.20 23.08 10.19
N ALA A 120 -12.53 23.22 10.12
CA ALA A 120 -13.33 23.66 11.26
C ALA A 120 -13.29 22.66 12.42
N GLU A 121 -13.46 21.37 12.12
CA GLU A 121 -13.39 20.30 13.13
C GLU A 121 -12.02 20.28 13.84
N ILE A 122 -10.91 20.40 13.10
CA ILE A 122 -9.59 20.41 13.74
C ILE A 122 -9.30 21.70 14.51
N ARG A 123 -9.88 22.83 14.09
CA ARG A 123 -9.81 24.09 14.83
C ARG A 123 -10.52 23.99 16.19
N ASP A 124 -11.62 23.24 16.26
CA ASP A 124 -12.30 22.99 17.53
C ASP A 124 -11.42 22.13 18.46
N CYS A 125 -10.70 21.14 17.93
CA CYS A 125 -9.67 20.40 18.69
C CYS A 125 -8.54 21.31 19.18
N GLY A 126 -8.13 22.31 18.40
CA GLY A 126 -7.13 23.31 18.76
C GLY A 126 -7.49 24.16 19.98
N ARG A 127 -8.78 24.27 20.32
CA ARG A 127 -9.21 24.95 21.56
C ARG A 127 -8.86 24.16 22.82
N ARG A 128 -8.80 22.83 22.72
CA ARG A 128 -8.46 21.92 23.82
C ARG A 128 -6.98 21.59 23.86
N TYR A 129 -6.33 21.49 22.69
CA TYR A 129 -4.93 21.10 22.56
C TYR A 129 -4.09 22.21 21.94
N LEU A 130 -3.22 22.83 22.76
CA LEU A 130 -2.38 23.96 22.34
C LEU A 130 -1.43 23.56 21.19
N GLU A 131 -0.92 22.33 21.18
CA GLU A 131 -0.02 21.86 20.11
C GLU A 131 -0.70 21.88 18.73
N VAL A 132 -2.00 21.57 18.69
CA VAL A 132 -2.80 21.63 17.46
C VAL A 132 -2.97 23.08 17.02
N ALA A 133 -3.34 23.98 17.93
CA ALA A 133 -3.47 25.42 17.63
C ALA A 133 -2.13 26.01 17.12
N ASN A 134 -1.02 25.68 17.77
CA ASN A 134 0.32 26.12 17.37
C ASN A 134 0.68 25.61 15.96
N TYR A 135 0.37 24.35 15.65
CA TYR A 135 0.59 23.81 14.31
C TYR A 135 -0.25 24.56 13.26
N GLN A 136 -1.53 24.82 13.55
CA GLN A 136 -2.43 25.58 12.66
C GLN A 136 -1.95 27.01 12.41
N GLN A 137 -1.43 27.66 13.45
CA GLN A 137 -0.86 29.00 13.34
C GLN A 137 0.40 29.00 12.47
N ARG A 138 1.30 28.01 12.65
CA ARG A 138 2.50 27.88 11.81
C ARG A 138 2.17 27.64 10.34
N VAL A 139 1.16 26.81 10.04
CA VAL A 139 0.69 26.61 8.66
C VAL A 139 0.15 27.92 8.09
N SER A 140 -0.66 28.65 8.86
CA SER A 140 -1.21 29.94 8.45
C SER A 140 -0.12 30.99 8.21
N SER A 141 0.94 31.03 9.02
CA SER A 141 2.05 31.97 8.85
C SER A 141 2.89 31.71 7.60
N ILE A 142 2.92 30.47 7.11
CA ILE A 142 3.56 30.13 5.82
C ILE A 142 2.69 30.58 4.63
N GLY A 143 1.41 30.91 4.86
CA GLY A 143 0.51 31.43 3.83
C GLY A 143 -0.07 30.35 2.90
N ARG A 144 -0.07 29.08 3.32
CA ARG A 144 -0.66 27.96 2.55
C ARG A 144 -1.86 27.33 3.25
N PRO A 145 -2.78 26.70 2.50
CA PRO A 145 -3.81 25.88 3.10
C PRO A 145 -3.20 24.63 3.77
N MET A 146 -3.89 24.15 4.80
CA MET A 146 -3.57 22.88 5.43
C MET A 146 -3.96 21.73 4.52
N MET A 147 -3.11 20.72 4.43
CA MET A 147 -3.34 19.57 3.57
C MET A 147 -4.24 18.54 4.27
N HIS A 148 -4.96 17.74 3.49
CA HIS A 148 -5.84 16.69 3.98
C HIS A 148 -5.07 15.70 4.85
N GLY A 149 -3.85 15.32 4.45
CA GLY A 149 -2.97 14.44 5.23
C GLY A 149 -2.61 15.04 6.59
N GLU A 150 -2.33 16.33 6.66
CA GLU A 150 -2.01 17.01 7.92
C GLU A 150 -3.20 17.03 8.87
N THR A 151 -4.40 17.32 8.36
CA THR A 151 -5.62 17.28 9.18
C THR A 151 -5.88 15.89 9.75
N GLU A 152 -5.68 14.83 8.95
CA GLU A 152 -5.87 13.44 9.39
C GLU A 152 -4.88 13.06 10.49
N MET A 153 -3.61 13.43 10.33
CA MET A 153 -2.58 13.13 11.33
C MET A 153 -2.79 13.91 12.62
N LEU A 154 -3.29 15.14 12.55
CA LEU A 154 -3.70 15.90 13.73
C LEU A 154 -4.87 15.23 14.46
N PHE A 155 -5.88 14.70 13.74
CA PHE A 155 -6.96 13.94 14.38
C PHE A 155 -6.45 12.68 15.09
N GLN A 156 -5.61 11.89 14.43
CA GLN A 156 -5.01 10.70 15.04
C GLN A 156 -4.16 11.03 16.27
N TRP A 157 -3.47 12.17 16.24
CA TRP A 157 -2.73 12.67 17.39
C TRP A 157 -3.66 13.04 18.54
N VAL A 158 -4.75 13.76 18.26
CA VAL A 158 -5.77 14.15 19.26
C VAL A 158 -6.42 12.92 19.88
N GLU A 159 -6.81 11.94 19.06
CA GLU A 159 -7.41 10.70 19.53
C GLU A 159 -6.47 9.94 20.48
N LYS A 160 -5.18 9.84 20.14
CA LYS A 160 -4.17 9.24 21.02
C LYS A 160 -4.00 10.00 22.33
N ARG A 161 -4.11 11.33 22.32
CA ARG A 161 -4.07 12.14 23.56
C ARG A 161 -5.30 11.90 24.42
N MET A 162 -6.49 11.87 23.82
CA MET A 162 -7.74 11.58 24.53
C MET A 162 -7.73 10.18 25.15
N GLN A 163 -7.22 9.17 24.45
CA GLN A 163 -7.05 7.81 25.00
C GLN A 163 -6.11 7.78 26.20
N LYS A 164 -4.98 8.51 26.13
CA LYS A 164 -4.05 8.64 27.27
C LYS A 164 -4.68 9.34 28.47
N GLU A 165 -5.42 10.43 28.25
CA GLU A 165 -6.15 11.15 29.31
C GLU A 165 -7.25 10.30 29.95
N ALA A 166 -7.92 9.45 29.16
CA ALA A 166 -8.94 8.54 29.64
C ALA A 166 -8.38 7.31 30.40
N GLY A 167 -7.05 7.23 30.60
CA GLY A 167 -6.41 6.07 31.24
C GLY A 167 -6.47 4.79 30.39
N LEU A 168 -6.90 4.89 29.14
CA LEU A 168 -6.94 3.78 28.17
C LEU A 168 -5.54 3.62 27.55
N SER A 169 -4.56 3.28 28.39
CA SER A 169 -3.27 2.79 27.92
C SER A 169 -3.49 1.37 27.42
N ASN A 170 -3.47 1.18 26.10
CA ASN A 170 -3.51 -0.14 25.47
C ASN A 170 -2.50 -1.08 26.14
N GLY A 171 -3.01 -2.08 26.85
CA GLY A 171 -2.31 -3.34 27.07
C GLY A 171 -2.10 -4.02 25.72
N PHE A 172 -0.99 -3.69 25.07
CA PHE A 172 -0.31 -4.61 24.18
C PHE A 172 0.95 -5.06 24.92
N SER A 173 0.76 -6.10 25.74
CA SER A 173 1.84 -7.01 26.11
C SER A 173 2.26 -7.74 24.84
N ILE A 174 3.57 -7.76 24.58
CA ILE A 174 4.24 -8.54 23.53
C ILE A 174 3.90 -10.02 23.68
#